data_AF-A0A7S0Q1H5-F1
#
_entry.id   AF-A0A7S0Q1H5-F1
#
_cell.length_a   1.000
_cell.length_b   1.000
_cell.length_c   1.000
_cell.angle_alpha   90.00
_cell.angle_beta   90.00
_cell.angle_gamma   90.00
#
_symmetry.space_group_name_H-M   'P 1'
#
loop_
_entity.id
_entity.type
_entity.pdbx_description
1 polymer ?
#
loop_
_entity_poly.entity_id
_entity_poly.type
_entity_poly.pdbx_seq_one_letter_code
_entity_poly.pdbx_strand_id
1 'polypeptide(L)'
;QDRGAPQGMKAACHYFQQAAGTIVAARDICKSSPWIDRTPDMTVEFLEALEWLLLAQAQKCFFEKASNDCMKDAIVAKIAAECAALYEEAAIRLSSAQLRAHTAQEWIDVVEWNRKAFDGYQHYYAACVHKENHEYGMQVSRLTHATNRCAEAVNLCAKADKALQEQFRRAHALAKDAHAQAKKDNDLIYSEKVPPVQTLPKLERKAMVKAVRLPELDVPEPEPEAPPTSVPGPPPSLPSLTTPPPPPQGVSASVPPPPAFEQLEMTGVSQLVAMGFTAEEASAALHKAGGDVQKATEDLLS
;
A
#
# COMPACT_ATOMS: atom_id res chain seq x y z
N GLN A 1 4.93 -1.23 15.11
CA GLN A 1 3.48 -1.48 15.06
C GLN A 1 3.25 -2.97 15.20
N ASP A 2 2.41 -3.40 16.16
CA ASP A 2 2.03 -4.80 16.25
C ASP A 2 1.12 -5.14 15.05
N ARG A 3 1.68 -5.90 14.10
CA ARG A 3 0.96 -6.35 12.90
C ARG A 3 0.10 -7.58 13.18
N GLY A 4 -0.09 -7.98 14.44
CA GLY A 4 -1.12 -8.94 14.85
C GLY A 4 -2.51 -8.31 14.98
N ALA A 5 -2.60 -6.98 15.15
CA ALA A 5 -3.86 -6.26 15.30
C ALA A 5 -4.28 -5.55 13.99
N PRO A 6 -5.58 -5.58 13.59
CA PRO A 6 -6.07 -4.92 12.37
C PRO A 6 -5.77 -3.41 12.31
N GLN A 7 -5.84 -2.73 13.47
CA GLN A 7 -5.51 -1.31 13.58
C GLN A 7 -4.02 -1.05 13.32
N GLY A 8 -3.14 -1.93 13.79
CA GLY A 8 -1.70 -1.86 13.57
C GLY A 8 -1.30 -2.06 12.11
N MET A 9 -2.02 -2.93 11.38
CA MET A 9 -1.80 -3.13 9.93
C MET A 9 -2.20 -1.91 9.11
N LYS A 10 -3.37 -1.31 9.41
CA LYS A 10 -3.83 -0.08 8.72
C LYS A 10 -2.87 1.09 8.97
N ALA A 11 -2.46 1.29 10.22
CA ALA A 11 -1.49 2.31 10.58
C ALA A 11 -0.13 2.08 9.90
N ALA A 12 0.40 0.85 9.93
CA ALA A 12 1.66 0.51 9.27
C ALA A 12 1.61 0.79 7.77
N CYS A 13 0.53 0.40 7.09
CA CYS A 13 0.35 0.68 5.67
C CYS A 13 0.33 2.20 5.38
N HIS A 14 -0.39 2.97 6.19
CA HIS A 14 -0.44 4.41 6.06
C HIS A 14 0.95 5.06 6.21
N TYR A 15 1.71 4.66 7.25
CA TYR A 15 3.06 5.16 7.45
C TYR A 15 4.03 4.80 6.32
N PHE A 16 3.91 3.61 5.72
CA PHE A 16 4.74 3.26 4.56
C PHE A 16 4.40 4.10 3.33
N GLN A 17 3.11 4.38 3.08
CA GLN A 17 2.69 5.24 1.97
C GLN A 17 3.15 6.69 2.15
N GLN A 18 3.09 7.20 3.38
CA GLN A 18 3.62 8.53 3.72
C GLN A 18 5.15 8.57 3.58
N ALA A 19 5.85 7.57 4.09
CA ALA A 19 7.30 7.46 3.95
C ALA A 19 7.71 7.43 2.47
N ALA A 20 7.00 6.66 1.63
CA ALA A 20 7.23 6.64 0.19
C ALA A 20 7.04 8.04 -0.43
N GLY A 21 5.98 8.76 -0.05
CA GLY A 21 5.76 10.14 -0.50
C GLY A 21 6.86 11.12 -0.06
N THR A 22 7.36 10.99 1.17
CA THR A 22 8.49 11.79 1.66
C THR A 22 9.77 11.50 0.89
N ILE A 23 10.05 10.23 0.58
CA ILE A 23 11.21 9.84 -0.26
C ILE A 23 11.08 10.41 -1.68
N VAL A 24 9.88 10.43 -2.25
CA VAL A 24 9.62 11.07 -3.54
C VAL A 24 9.93 12.57 -3.48
N ALA A 25 9.49 13.27 -2.44
CA ALA A 25 9.79 14.69 -2.26
C ALA A 25 11.30 14.95 -2.09
N ALA A 26 11.98 14.13 -1.27
CA ALA A 26 13.43 14.20 -1.10
C ALA A 26 14.15 13.99 -2.43
N ARG A 27 13.72 13.03 -3.25
CA ARG A 27 14.29 12.78 -4.58
C ARG A 27 14.13 13.98 -5.51
N ASP A 28 12.99 14.66 -5.49
CA ASP A 28 12.75 15.84 -6.32
C ASP A 28 13.65 17.02 -5.92
N ILE A 29 13.83 17.24 -4.61
CA ILE A 29 14.79 18.23 -4.07
C ILE A 29 16.22 17.87 -4.47
N CYS A 30 16.57 16.58 -4.36
CA CYS A 30 17.85 16.09 -4.79
C CYS A 30 18.05 16.38 -6.29
N LYS A 31 17.08 16.10 -7.18
CA LYS A 31 17.20 16.38 -8.62
C LYS A 31 17.39 17.87 -8.96
N SER A 32 16.76 18.77 -8.21
CA SER A 32 16.82 20.22 -8.49
C SER A 32 18.06 20.91 -7.93
N SER A 33 18.73 20.35 -6.93
CA SER A 33 19.85 20.99 -6.26
C SER A 33 21.19 20.83 -7.03
N PRO A 34 21.83 21.93 -7.48
CA PRO A 34 23.08 21.88 -8.26
C PRO A 34 24.36 21.59 -7.46
N TRP A 35 24.32 21.68 -6.13
CA TRP A 35 25.53 21.86 -5.31
C TRP A 35 25.81 20.72 -4.31
N ILE A 36 25.04 19.64 -4.36
CA ILE A 36 25.17 18.58 -3.36
C ILE A 36 26.11 17.51 -3.91
N ASP A 37 27.33 17.47 -3.37
CA ASP A 37 28.10 16.22 -3.28
C ASP A 37 27.25 15.25 -2.45
N ARG A 38 26.55 14.34 -3.14
CA ARG A 38 25.57 13.47 -2.48
C ARG A 38 26.29 12.34 -1.77
N THR A 39 25.91 12.13 -0.52
CA THR A 39 26.19 10.87 0.15
C THR A 39 25.47 9.74 -0.61
N PRO A 40 26.00 8.50 -0.60
CA PRO A 40 25.44 7.39 -1.37
C PRO A 40 23.96 7.10 -1.11
N ASP A 41 23.47 7.41 0.09
CA ASP A 41 22.08 7.27 0.56
C ASP A 41 21.13 8.37 0.06
N MET A 42 21.66 9.47 -0.51
CA MET A 42 20.85 10.58 -1.05
C MET A 42 20.94 10.65 -2.60
N THR A 43 21.43 9.59 -3.23
CA THR A 43 21.41 9.44 -4.69
C THR A 43 19.98 9.21 -5.20
N VAL A 44 19.72 9.61 -6.44
CA VAL A 44 18.38 9.45 -7.04
C VAL A 44 18.00 7.97 -7.12
N GLU A 45 18.97 7.14 -7.45
CA GLU A 45 18.87 5.70 -7.59
C GLU A 45 18.53 5.03 -6.25
N PHE A 46 19.17 5.45 -5.16
CA PHE A 46 18.89 4.90 -3.83
C PHE A 46 17.50 5.30 -3.33
N LEU A 47 17.11 6.56 -3.52
CA LEU A 47 15.77 7.05 -3.16
C LEU A 47 14.68 6.36 -4.00
N GLU A 48 14.93 6.10 -5.28
CA GLU A 48 14.06 5.26 -6.12
C GLU A 48 13.94 3.84 -5.58
N ALA A 49 15.06 3.19 -5.23
CA ALA A 49 15.03 1.85 -4.66
C ALA A 49 14.24 1.80 -3.33
N LEU A 50 14.40 2.81 -2.48
CA LEU A 50 13.67 2.98 -1.23
C LEU A 50 12.16 3.18 -1.46
N GLU A 51 11.77 4.00 -2.43
CA GLU A 51 10.36 4.19 -2.77
C GLU A 51 9.68 2.85 -3.10
N TRP A 52 10.27 2.07 -4.01
CA TRP A 52 9.74 0.75 -4.38
C TRP A 52 9.67 -0.21 -3.18
N LEU A 53 10.70 -0.21 -2.33
CA LEU A 53 10.71 -1.03 -1.12
C LEU A 53 9.58 -0.64 -0.14
N LEU A 54 9.36 0.66 0.09
CA LEU A 54 8.33 1.16 0.98
C LEU A 54 6.92 0.83 0.44
N LEU A 55 6.70 0.99 -0.87
CA LEU A 55 5.45 0.59 -1.52
C LEU A 55 5.23 -0.93 -1.42
N ALA A 56 6.27 -1.74 -1.63
CA ALA A 56 6.18 -3.20 -1.46
C ALA A 56 5.76 -3.59 -0.03
N GLN A 57 6.35 -2.94 0.99
CA GLN A 57 5.99 -3.17 2.39
C GLN A 57 4.55 -2.71 2.70
N ALA A 58 4.10 -1.59 2.13
CA ALA A 58 2.74 -1.11 2.27
C ALA A 58 1.73 -2.12 1.67
N GLN A 59 2.01 -2.63 0.46
CA GLN A 59 1.18 -3.62 -0.21
C GLN A 59 1.18 -4.95 0.56
N LYS A 60 2.32 -5.36 1.14
CA LYS A 60 2.41 -6.53 2.04
C LYS A 60 1.47 -6.41 3.24
N CYS A 61 1.38 -5.23 3.86
CA CYS A 61 0.43 -4.99 4.95
C CYS A 61 -1.03 -5.14 4.48
N PHE A 62 -1.36 -4.67 3.28
CA PHE A 62 -2.69 -4.89 2.71
C PHE A 62 -2.98 -6.36 2.42
N PHE A 63 -1.99 -7.11 1.92
CA PHE A 63 -2.12 -8.56 1.74
C PHE A 63 -2.37 -9.28 3.06
N GLU A 64 -1.60 -8.97 4.12
CA GLU A 64 -1.77 -9.55 5.45
C GLU A 64 -3.18 -9.27 5.97
N LYS A 65 -3.68 -8.04 5.79
CA LYS A 65 -5.06 -7.68 6.13
C LYS A 65 -6.09 -8.46 5.31
N ALA A 66 -5.96 -8.47 3.97
CA ALA A 66 -6.90 -9.16 3.09
C ALA A 66 -6.99 -10.66 3.36
N SER A 67 -5.85 -11.29 3.70
CA SER A 67 -5.77 -12.69 4.10
C SER A 67 -6.44 -12.94 5.46
N ASN A 68 -6.27 -12.03 6.43
CA ASN A 68 -6.87 -12.16 7.77
C ASN A 68 -8.38 -11.87 7.76
N ASP A 69 -8.83 -10.99 6.88
CA ASP A 69 -10.25 -10.67 6.68
C ASP A 69 -10.98 -11.74 5.84
N CYS A 70 -10.29 -12.82 5.44
CA CYS A 70 -10.82 -13.89 4.60
C CYS A 70 -11.49 -13.37 3.32
N MET A 71 -10.88 -12.37 2.67
CA MET A 71 -11.36 -11.89 1.37
C MET A 71 -11.29 -13.01 0.32
N LYS A 72 -12.09 -12.88 -0.75
CA LYS A 72 -12.10 -13.86 -1.86
C LYS A 72 -10.70 -14.10 -2.41
N ASP A 73 -10.36 -15.36 -2.66
CA ASP A 73 -9.04 -15.78 -3.16
C ASP A 73 -8.65 -15.05 -4.45
N ALA A 74 -9.62 -14.76 -5.33
CA ALA A 74 -9.39 -13.96 -6.53
C ALA A 74 -8.87 -12.54 -6.22
N ILE A 75 -9.34 -11.89 -5.17
CA ILE A 75 -8.88 -10.56 -4.77
C ILE A 75 -7.48 -10.68 -4.14
N VAL A 76 -7.29 -11.65 -3.24
CA VAL A 76 -6.01 -11.87 -2.56
C VAL A 76 -4.90 -12.22 -3.57
N ALA A 77 -5.22 -13.01 -4.60
CA ALA A 77 -4.30 -13.31 -5.70
C ALA A 77 -3.82 -12.05 -6.43
N LYS A 78 -4.73 -11.11 -6.76
CA LYS A 78 -4.38 -9.85 -7.44
C LYS A 78 -3.52 -8.93 -6.58
N ILE A 79 -3.82 -8.87 -5.27
CA ILE A 79 -3.04 -8.09 -4.29
C ILE A 79 -1.64 -8.69 -4.12
N ALA A 80 -1.52 -10.01 -4.02
CA ALA A 80 -0.26 -10.72 -3.92
C ALA A 80 0.59 -10.59 -5.20
N ALA A 81 -0.04 -10.62 -6.39
CA ALA A 81 0.62 -10.43 -7.66
C ALA A 81 1.25 -9.03 -7.78
N GLU A 82 0.56 -8.00 -7.31
CA GLU A 82 1.13 -6.66 -7.25
C GLU A 82 2.28 -6.58 -6.23
N CYS A 83 2.13 -7.19 -5.05
CA CYS A 83 3.19 -7.19 -4.04
C CYS A 83 4.47 -7.88 -4.56
N ALA A 84 4.33 -8.98 -5.28
CA ALA A 84 5.46 -9.65 -5.94
C ALA A 84 6.15 -8.76 -6.97
N ALA A 85 5.37 -8.04 -7.79
CA ALA A 85 5.92 -7.11 -8.78
C ALA A 85 6.69 -5.95 -8.11
N LEU A 86 6.16 -5.37 -7.03
CA LEU A 86 6.84 -4.31 -6.27
C LEU A 86 8.16 -4.82 -5.66
N TYR A 87 8.17 -6.02 -5.09
CA TYR A 87 9.41 -6.62 -4.57
C TYR A 87 10.41 -6.97 -5.68
N GLU A 88 9.97 -7.37 -6.87
CA GLU A 88 10.84 -7.59 -8.03
C GLU A 88 11.54 -6.29 -8.45
N GLU A 89 10.77 -5.21 -8.59
CA GLU A 89 11.30 -3.89 -8.95
C GLU A 89 12.26 -3.33 -7.88
N ALA A 90 11.97 -3.56 -6.60
CA ALA A 90 12.85 -3.21 -5.50
C ALA A 90 14.16 -4.04 -5.53
N ALA A 91 14.05 -5.36 -5.78
CA ALA A 91 15.20 -6.26 -5.85
C ALA A 91 16.16 -5.87 -6.98
N ILE A 92 15.65 -5.56 -8.16
CA ILE A 92 16.44 -5.15 -9.33
C ILE A 92 17.25 -3.88 -9.00
N ARG A 93 16.61 -2.88 -8.39
CA ARG A 93 17.26 -1.60 -8.06
C ARG A 93 18.30 -1.75 -6.96
N LEU A 94 17.95 -2.40 -5.85
CA LEU A 94 18.88 -2.64 -4.74
C LEU A 94 20.07 -3.52 -5.13
N SER A 95 19.87 -4.43 -6.08
CA SER A 95 20.94 -5.30 -6.60
C SER A 95 21.80 -4.62 -7.68
N SER A 96 21.50 -3.39 -8.09
CA SER A 96 22.30 -2.66 -9.08
C SER A 96 23.74 -2.48 -8.60
N ALA A 97 24.71 -2.51 -9.52
CA ALA A 97 26.12 -2.41 -9.16
C ALA A 97 26.45 -1.11 -8.40
N GLN A 98 25.72 -0.04 -8.69
CA GLN A 98 25.88 1.28 -8.05
C GLN A 98 25.44 1.26 -6.59
N LEU A 99 24.33 0.60 -6.27
CA LEU A 99 23.77 0.60 -4.91
C LEU A 99 24.28 -0.56 -4.05
N ARG A 100 24.69 -1.68 -4.67
CA ARG A 100 25.11 -2.89 -3.95
C ARG A 100 26.30 -2.65 -3.01
N ALA A 101 27.22 -1.75 -3.37
CA ALA A 101 28.37 -1.42 -2.53
C ALA A 101 28.00 -0.66 -1.25
N HIS A 102 26.82 -0.03 -1.23
CA HIS A 102 26.36 0.86 -0.15
C HIS A 102 25.12 0.33 0.57
N THR A 103 24.50 -0.73 0.05
CA THR A 103 23.30 -1.34 0.62
C THR A 103 23.69 -2.52 1.51
N ALA A 104 23.14 -2.56 2.73
CA ALA A 104 23.33 -3.67 3.65
C ALA A 104 22.81 -4.98 3.05
N GLN A 105 23.59 -6.06 3.12
CA GLN A 105 23.23 -7.36 2.53
C GLN A 105 21.92 -7.89 3.11
N GLU A 106 21.66 -7.62 4.38
CA GLU A 106 20.44 -8.02 5.08
C GLU A 106 19.17 -7.45 4.41
N TRP A 107 19.24 -6.25 3.84
CA TRP A 107 18.11 -5.65 3.14
C TRP A 107 17.85 -6.36 1.82
N ILE A 108 18.91 -6.69 1.09
CA ILE A 108 18.84 -7.44 -0.17
C ILE A 108 18.25 -8.83 0.10
N ASP A 109 18.71 -9.51 1.15
CA ASP A 109 18.21 -10.83 1.55
C ASP A 109 16.72 -10.77 1.92
N VAL A 110 16.31 -9.73 2.68
CA VAL A 110 14.91 -9.52 3.06
C VAL A 110 14.01 -9.30 1.85
N VAL A 111 14.47 -8.53 0.88
CA VAL A 111 13.73 -8.27 -0.35
C VAL A 111 13.63 -9.54 -1.18
N GLU A 112 14.73 -10.28 -1.33
CA GLU A 112 14.76 -11.51 -2.12
C GLU A 112 13.83 -12.59 -1.56
N TRP A 113 13.87 -12.90 -0.26
CA TRP A 113 12.95 -13.92 0.26
C TRP A 113 11.48 -13.50 0.17
N ASN A 114 11.18 -12.20 0.25
CA ASN A 114 9.80 -11.71 0.15
C ASN A 114 9.33 -11.79 -1.29
N ARG A 115 10.18 -11.42 -2.25
CA ARG A 115 9.93 -11.58 -3.67
C ARG A 115 9.58 -13.03 -4.02
N LYS A 116 10.37 -14.00 -3.53
CA LYS A 116 10.08 -15.44 -3.70
C LYS A 116 8.77 -15.87 -3.05
N ALA A 117 8.52 -15.41 -1.81
CA ALA A 117 7.32 -15.76 -1.08
C ALA A 117 6.05 -15.22 -1.75
N PHE A 118 6.04 -13.95 -2.20
CA PHE A 118 4.91 -13.34 -2.87
C PHE A 118 4.67 -13.88 -4.28
N ASP A 119 5.73 -14.30 -4.98
CA ASP A 119 5.59 -15.12 -6.18
C ASP A 119 4.92 -16.48 -5.88
N GLY A 120 5.23 -17.09 -4.74
CA GLY A 120 4.50 -18.27 -4.25
C GLY A 120 3.03 -17.99 -3.93
N TYR A 121 2.75 -16.94 -3.13
CA TYR A 121 1.41 -16.59 -2.67
C TYR A 121 0.45 -16.29 -3.82
N GLN A 122 0.86 -15.49 -4.80
CA GLN A 122 -0.03 -15.14 -5.92
C GLN A 122 -0.48 -16.39 -6.70
N HIS A 123 0.44 -17.35 -6.90
CA HIS A 123 0.14 -18.59 -7.59
C HIS A 123 -0.70 -19.55 -6.74
N TYR A 124 -0.49 -19.57 -5.41
CA TYR A 124 -1.33 -20.34 -4.49
C TYR A 124 -2.80 -19.89 -4.55
N TYR A 125 -3.07 -18.59 -4.35
CA TYR A 125 -4.43 -18.07 -4.38
C TYR A 125 -5.06 -18.18 -5.77
N ALA A 126 -4.31 -17.96 -6.85
CA ALA A 126 -4.81 -18.18 -8.20
C ALA A 126 -5.13 -19.66 -8.48
N ALA A 127 -4.43 -20.60 -7.84
CA ALA A 127 -4.78 -22.01 -7.93
C ALA A 127 -6.09 -22.34 -7.20
N CYS A 128 -6.38 -21.68 -6.07
CA CYS A 128 -7.67 -21.81 -5.41
C CYS A 128 -8.81 -21.33 -6.32
N VAL A 129 -8.62 -20.24 -7.07
CA VAL A 129 -9.60 -19.79 -8.07
C VAL A 129 -9.81 -20.82 -9.18
N HIS A 130 -8.72 -21.43 -9.71
CA HIS A 130 -8.86 -22.52 -10.69
C HIS A 130 -9.60 -23.74 -10.13
N LYS A 131 -9.40 -24.06 -8.83
CA LYS A 131 -10.15 -25.12 -8.15
C LYS A 131 -11.65 -24.83 -8.13
N GLU A 132 -12.03 -23.58 -7.83
CA GLU A 132 -13.43 -23.14 -7.83
C GLU A 132 -14.05 -23.18 -9.24
N ASN A 133 -13.25 -22.91 -10.28
CA ASN A 133 -13.65 -22.98 -11.67
C ASN A 133 -13.59 -24.39 -12.30
N HIS A 134 -13.24 -25.42 -11.51
CA HIS A 134 -13.05 -26.80 -11.98
C HIS A 134 -11.93 -26.97 -13.04
N GLU A 135 -10.89 -26.13 -12.99
CA GLU A 135 -9.73 -26.18 -13.88
C GLU A 135 -8.54 -26.87 -13.18
N TYR A 136 -8.67 -28.19 -12.94
CA TYR A 136 -7.76 -28.94 -12.07
C TYR A 136 -6.34 -29.06 -12.62
N GLY A 137 -6.17 -29.16 -13.94
CA GLY A 137 -4.85 -29.18 -14.58
C GLY A 137 -4.07 -27.87 -14.34
N MET A 138 -4.76 -26.73 -14.47
CA MET A 138 -4.16 -25.40 -14.21
C MET A 138 -3.87 -25.20 -12.73
N GLN A 139 -4.78 -25.65 -11.85
CA GLN A 139 -4.59 -25.65 -10.41
C GLN A 139 -3.29 -26.37 -10.02
N VAL A 140 -3.07 -27.61 -10.48
CA VAL A 140 -1.87 -28.38 -10.16
C VAL A 140 -0.60 -27.68 -10.65
N SER A 141 -0.64 -27.11 -11.86
CA SER A 141 0.48 -26.36 -12.42
C SER A 141 0.88 -25.16 -11.56
N ARG A 142 -0.09 -24.33 -11.16
CA ARG A 142 0.16 -23.16 -10.30
C ARG A 142 0.61 -23.57 -8.89
N LEU A 143 0.02 -24.62 -8.30
CA LEU A 143 0.44 -25.11 -6.97
C LEU A 143 1.85 -25.70 -6.97
N THR A 144 2.25 -26.35 -8.06
CA THR A 144 3.63 -26.83 -8.23
C THR A 144 4.61 -25.65 -8.18
N HIS A 145 4.32 -24.59 -8.95
CA HIS A 145 5.13 -23.37 -8.95
C HIS A 145 5.12 -22.71 -7.57
N ALA A 146 3.95 -22.53 -6.96
CA ALA A 146 3.81 -21.92 -5.64
C ALA A 146 4.64 -22.65 -4.57
N THR A 147 4.59 -23.98 -4.54
CA THR A 147 5.35 -24.81 -3.60
C THR A 147 6.85 -24.60 -3.75
N ASN A 148 7.36 -24.64 -4.98
CA ASN A 148 8.79 -24.45 -5.25
C ASN A 148 9.28 -23.06 -4.82
N ARG A 149 8.49 -22.02 -5.11
CA ARG A 149 8.84 -20.63 -4.77
C ARG A 149 8.80 -20.36 -3.27
N CYS A 150 7.81 -20.89 -2.58
CA CYS A 150 7.77 -20.85 -1.12
C CYS A 150 8.93 -21.63 -0.49
N ALA A 151 9.34 -22.77 -1.06
CA ALA A 151 10.50 -23.52 -0.59
C ALA A 151 11.81 -22.73 -0.77
N GLU A 152 11.99 -22.06 -1.92
CA GLU A 152 13.13 -21.14 -2.16
C GLU A 152 13.16 -20.03 -1.10
N ALA A 153 12.01 -19.41 -0.80
CA ALA A 153 11.91 -18.37 0.23
C ALA A 153 12.32 -18.88 1.61
N VAL A 154 11.87 -20.09 2.00
CA VAL A 154 12.26 -20.72 3.26
C VAL A 154 13.77 -20.97 3.34
N ASN A 155 14.39 -21.42 2.25
CA ASN A 155 15.83 -21.67 2.19
C ASN A 155 16.64 -20.38 2.30
N LEU A 156 16.21 -19.31 1.62
CA LEU A 156 16.86 -17.99 1.71
C LEU A 156 16.75 -17.41 3.14
N CYS A 157 15.63 -17.65 3.83
CA CYS A 157 15.42 -17.16 5.19
C CYS A 157 16.06 -18.00 6.31
N ALA A 158 16.85 -19.03 5.98
CA ALA A 158 17.39 -19.97 6.97
C ALA A 158 18.24 -19.31 8.08
N LYS A 159 18.87 -18.16 7.80
CA LYS A 159 19.69 -17.40 8.74
C LYS A 159 18.91 -16.32 9.52
N ALA A 160 17.64 -16.09 9.17
CA ALA A 160 16.80 -15.07 9.79
C ALA A 160 16.32 -15.47 11.19
N ASP A 161 15.61 -14.58 11.88
CA ASP A 161 14.93 -14.92 13.13
C ASP A 161 13.88 -16.03 12.91
N LYS A 162 13.77 -16.96 13.87
CA LYS A 162 12.86 -18.10 13.83
C LYS A 162 11.41 -17.68 13.66
N ALA A 163 11.01 -16.58 14.31
CA ALA A 163 9.65 -16.04 14.20
C ALA A 163 9.31 -15.66 12.75
N LEU A 164 10.26 -15.09 12.02
CA LEU A 164 10.10 -14.74 10.61
C LEU A 164 10.09 -15.98 9.72
N GLN A 165 10.99 -16.94 9.98
CA GLN A 165 11.04 -18.20 9.25
C GLN A 165 9.70 -18.96 9.34
N GLU A 166 9.04 -18.90 10.50
CA GLU A 166 7.78 -19.60 10.73
C GLU A 166 6.63 -19.10 9.83
N GLN A 167 6.62 -17.82 9.45
CA GLN A 167 5.65 -17.32 8.49
C GLN A 167 5.81 -18.01 7.12
N PHE A 168 7.04 -18.08 6.61
CA PHE A 168 7.32 -18.69 5.31
C PHE A 168 7.19 -20.21 5.33
N ARG A 169 7.53 -20.86 6.45
CA ARG A 169 7.31 -22.31 6.62
C ARG A 169 5.83 -22.67 6.58
N ARG A 170 4.98 -21.91 7.27
CA ARG A 170 3.53 -22.12 7.24
C ARG A 170 2.97 -21.96 5.83
N ALA A 171 3.41 -20.93 5.11
CA ALA A 171 3.04 -20.72 3.71
C ALA A 171 3.46 -21.88 2.80
N HIS A 172 4.71 -22.35 2.94
CA HIS A 172 5.20 -23.49 2.18
C HIS A 172 4.43 -24.78 2.49
N ALA A 173 4.14 -25.05 3.77
CA ALA A 173 3.35 -26.21 4.19
C ALA A 173 1.95 -26.17 3.57
N LEU A 174 1.27 -25.01 3.64
CA LEU A 174 -0.06 -24.82 3.06
C LEU A 174 -0.08 -25.08 1.55
N ALA A 175 0.90 -24.52 0.82
CA ALA A 175 1.01 -24.74 -0.62
C ALA A 175 1.33 -26.20 -0.96
N LYS A 176 2.21 -26.84 -0.20
CA LYS A 176 2.61 -28.24 -0.38
C LYS A 176 1.45 -29.21 -0.15
N ASP A 177 0.66 -28.99 0.90
CA ASP A 177 -0.49 -29.83 1.23
C ASP A 177 -1.59 -29.67 0.18
N ALA A 178 -1.87 -28.43 -0.23
CA ALA A 178 -2.80 -28.15 -1.32
C ALA A 178 -2.34 -28.79 -2.65
N HIS A 179 -1.05 -28.71 -2.97
CA HIS A 179 -0.47 -29.35 -4.15
C HIS A 179 -0.64 -30.88 -4.10
N ALA A 180 -0.32 -31.50 -2.96
CA ALA A 180 -0.42 -32.95 -2.80
C ALA A 180 -1.87 -33.43 -2.99
N GLN A 181 -2.84 -32.70 -2.43
CA GLN A 181 -4.25 -32.99 -2.60
C GLN A 181 -4.72 -32.80 -4.04
N ALA A 182 -4.43 -31.64 -4.65
CA ALA A 182 -4.84 -31.34 -6.03
C ALA A 182 -4.24 -32.32 -7.04
N LYS A 183 -2.96 -32.69 -6.86
CA LYS A 183 -2.29 -33.67 -7.71
C LYS A 183 -2.95 -35.05 -7.58
N LYS A 184 -3.23 -35.49 -6.35
CA LYS A 184 -3.90 -36.78 -6.10
C LYS A 184 -5.28 -36.82 -6.74
N ASP A 185 -6.09 -35.77 -6.57
CA ASP A 185 -7.44 -35.72 -7.15
C ASP A 185 -7.39 -35.66 -8.68
N ASN A 186 -6.44 -34.91 -9.25
CA ASN A 186 -6.25 -34.89 -10.70
C ASN A 186 -5.80 -36.24 -11.25
N ASP A 187 -4.87 -36.93 -10.59
CA ASP A 187 -4.35 -38.22 -11.06
C ASP A 187 -5.38 -39.36 -10.91
N LEU A 188 -6.30 -39.28 -9.95
CA LEU A 188 -7.27 -40.34 -9.65
C LEU A 188 -8.69 -40.11 -10.20
N ILE A 189 -9.12 -38.85 -10.32
CA ILE A 189 -10.51 -38.48 -10.61
C ILE A 189 -10.61 -37.74 -11.94
N TYR A 190 -9.92 -36.61 -12.07
CA TYR A 190 -10.17 -35.68 -13.19
C TYR A 190 -9.35 -36.00 -14.44
N SER A 191 -8.13 -36.49 -14.28
CA SER A 191 -7.18 -36.83 -15.34
C SER A 191 -6.93 -35.68 -16.34
N GLU A 192 -6.98 -34.42 -15.88
CA GLU A 192 -6.69 -33.28 -16.75
C GLU A 192 -5.19 -33.16 -17.02
N LYS A 193 -4.86 -32.70 -18.24
CA LYS A 193 -3.48 -32.43 -18.61
C LYS A 193 -2.97 -31.20 -17.86
N VAL A 194 -1.86 -31.36 -17.13
CA VAL A 194 -1.18 -30.26 -16.43
C VAL A 194 -0.34 -29.44 -17.43
N PRO A 195 -0.69 -28.18 -17.73
CA PRO A 195 0.09 -27.34 -18.62
C PRO A 195 1.34 -26.78 -17.90
N PRO A 196 2.41 -26.40 -18.61
CA PRO A 196 3.53 -25.67 -18.02
C PRO A 196 3.10 -24.29 -17.52
N VAL A 197 3.62 -23.84 -16.38
CA VAL A 197 3.22 -22.57 -15.74
C VAL A 197 3.43 -21.35 -16.67
N GLN A 198 4.41 -21.40 -17.58
CA GLN A 198 4.70 -20.31 -18.52
C GLN A 198 3.62 -20.13 -19.58
N THR A 199 2.81 -21.16 -19.82
CA THR A 199 1.69 -21.12 -20.78
C THR A 199 0.40 -20.60 -20.15
N LEU A 200 0.36 -20.45 -18.82
CA LEU A 200 -0.82 -19.94 -18.12
C LEU A 200 -0.94 -18.42 -18.28
N PRO A 201 -2.18 -17.88 -18.21
CA PRO A 201 -2.39 -16.45 -18.18
C PRO A 201 -1.64 -15.78 -17.03
N LYS A 202 -1.02 -14.62 -17.33
CA LYS A 202 -0.43 -13.76 -16.30
C LYS A 202 -1.52 -13.31 -15.33
N LEU A 203 -1.19 -13.24 -14.06
CA LEU A 203 -2.14 -12.78 -13.06
C LEU A 203 -2.40 -11.28 -13.23
N GLU A 204 -3.66 -10.90 -13.10
CA GLU A 204 -4.01 -9.49 -12.95
C GLU A 204 -3.43 -8.94 -11.66
N ARG A 205 -2.99 -7.69 -11.71
CA ARG A 205 -2.37 -7.00 -10.58
C ARG A 205 -3.28 -5.89 -10.09
N LYS A 206 -3.35 -5.73 -8.77
CA LYS A 206 -4.13 -4.66 -8.13
C LYS A 206 -3.30 -3.89 -7.12
N ALA A 207 -2.91 -2.68 -7.52
CA ALA A 207 -2.27 -1.71 -6.63
C ALA A 207 -3.29 -1.16 -5.63
N MET A 208 -3.02 -1.40 -4.35
CA MET A 208 -3.80 -0.88 -3.22
C MET A 208 -3.09 0.30 -2.55
N VAL A 209 -1.87 0.60 -2.98
CA VAL A 209 -0.99 1.58 -2.34
C VAL A 209 -0.46 2.57 -3.36
N LYS A 210 -0.27 3.80 -2.91
CA LYS A 210 0.37 4.87 -3.66
C LYS A 210 1.28 5.68 -2.74
N ALA A 211 2.28 6.33 -3.32
CA ALA A 211 3.09 7.29 -2.58
C ALA A 211 2.20 8.50 -2.22
N VAL A 212 2.02 8.76 -0.93
CA VAL A 212 1.21 9.88 -0.43
C VAL A 212 2.14 10.96 0.08
N ARG A 213 2.23 12.09 -0.64
CA ARG A 213 3.01 13.24 -0.18
C ARG A 213 2.33 13.89 1.03
N LEU A 214 3.13 14.28 2.00
CA LEU A 214 2.67 15.08 3.12
C LEU A 214 2.52 16.54 2.65
N PRO A 215 1.37 17.21 2.90
CA PRO A 215 1.16 18.60 2.49
C PRO A 215 2.22 19.57 3.05
N GLU A 216 2.80 19.25 4.20
CA GLU A 216 3.86 20.04 4.86
C GLU A 216 5.19 20.05 4.08
N LEU A 217 5.36 19.13 3.12
CA LEU A 217 6.56 18.99 2.29
C LEU A 217 6.37 19.56 0.88
N ASP A 218 5.18 20.10 0.56
CA ASP A 218 5.01 20.86 -0.66
C ASP A 218 5.80 22.16 -0.51
N VAL A 219 6.82 22.33 -1.36
CA VAL A 219 7.60 23.57 -1.42
C VAL A 219 6.61 24.70 -1.72
N PRO A 220 6.51 25.74 -0.87
CA PRO A 220 5.68 26.90 -1.18
C PRO A 220 6.08 27.40 -2.56
N GLU A 221 5.12 27.47 -3.46
CA GLU A 221 5.30 28.10 -4.76
C GLU A 221 5.90 29.49 -4.49
N PRO A 222 7.00 29.88 -5.14
CA PRO A 222 7.63 31.17 -4.86
C PRO A 222 6.56 32.25 -5.08
N GLU A 223 6.15 32.91 -4.00
CA GLU A 223 5.20 34.02 -4.08
C GLU A 223 5.74 35.00 -5.12
N PRO A 224 4.91 35.42 -6.11
CA PRO A 224 5.37 36.40 -7.08
C PRO A 224 5.77 37.66 -6.32
N GLU A 225 7.06 38.02 -6.38
CA GLU A 225 7.61 39.18 -5.70
C GLU A 225 6.67 40.38 -5.92
N ALA A 226 6.07 40.88 -4.84
CA ALA A 226 5.23 42.06 -4.90
C ALA A 226 6.08 43.22 -5.44
N PRO A 227 5.59 43.98 -6.45
CA PRO A 227 6.36 45.09 -7.00
C PRO A 227 6.62 46.14 -5.90
N PRO A 228 7.77 46.85 -5.93
CA PRO A 228 8.15 47.77 -4.87
C PRO A 228 7.12 48.90 -4.76
N THR A 229 6.27 48.85 -3.73
CA THR A 229 5.28 49.89 -3.43
C THR A 229 5.97 51.19 -3.03
N SER A 230 6.03 52.09 -4.01
CA SER A 230 5.81 53.54 -3.95
C SER A 230 5.67 54.20 -2.56
N VAL A 231 6.65 55.08 -2.28
CA VAL A 231 6.61 56.41 -1.60
C VAL A 231 6.04 56.49 -0.15
N PRO A 232 6.76 57.08 0.82
CA PRO A 232 6.25 57.29 2.18
C PRO A 232 5.21 58.43 2.25
N GLY A 233 4.02 58.16 2.80
CA GLY A 233 3.03 59.17 3.19
C GLY A 233 3.32 59.82 4.55
N PRO A 234 2.74 61.01 4.85
CA PRO A 234 3.10 61.83 6.00
C PRO A 234 2.55 61.28 7.34
N PRO A 235 3.16 61.68 8.49
CA PRO A 235 2.95 61.03 9.79
C PRO A 235 1.58 61.32 10.43
N PRO A 236 1.11 60.45 11.35
CA PRO A 236 -0.23 60.52 11.92
C PRO A 236 -0.37 61.57 13.03
N SER A 237 -1.50 62.26 13.04
CA SER A 237 -1.95 63.18 14.09
C SER A 237 -2.49 62.42 15.31
N LEU A 238 -2.21 62.95 16.50
CA LEU A 238 -2.58 62.43 17.83
C LEU A 238 -4.09 62.12 18.01
N PRO A 239 -4.46 61.07 18.76
CA PRO A 239 -5.86 60.78 19.09
C PRO A 239 -6.36 61.56 20.32
N SER A 240 -7.55 62.14 20.22
CA SER A 240 -8.30 62.79 21.30
C SER A 240 -9.08 61.79 22.16
N LEU A 241 -9.06 62.00 23.48
CA LEU A 241 -9.76 61.24 24.53
C LEU A 241 -11.26 61.08 24.27
N THR A 242 -11.82 59.89 24.55
CA THR A 242 -13.25 59.71 24.82
C THR A 242 -13.45 58.74 26.00
N THR A 243 -14.45 59.04 26.84
CA THR A 243 -14.79 58.49 28.16
C THR A 243 -15.59 57.17 28.14
N PRO A 244 -15.76 56.46 29.29
CA PRO A 244 -16.25 55.07 29.37
C PRO A 244 -17.77 54.99 29.82
N PRO A 245 -18.39 53.80 30.07
CA PRO A 245 -19.65 53.33 29.44
C PRO A 245 -20.89 53.29 30.39
N PRO A 246 -22.04 52.73 29.94
CA PRO A 246 -22.78 51.79 30.81
C PRO A 246 -23.49 50.59 30.08
N PRO A 247 -23.97 49.55 30.82
CA PRO A 247 -24.50 48.26 30.31
C PRO A 247 -26.04 48.11 30.59
N PRO A 248 -26.66 46.90 30.64
CA PRO A 248 -26.81 45.79 29.67
C PRO A 248 -28.28 45.32 29.51
N GLN A 249 -28.69 44.68 28.40
CA GLN A 249 -29.85 43.76 28.29
C GLN A 249 -29.56 42.84 27.08
N GLY A 250 -29.66 41.51 27.02
CA GLY A 250 -30.56 40.52 27.63
C GLY A 250 -31.05 39.56 26.50
N VAL A 251 -31.08 38.24 26.75
CA VAL A 251 -31.69 37.11 25.99
C VAL A 251 -31.16 36.80 24.56
N SER A 252 -31.13 35.59 24.01
CA SER A 252 -31.64 34.25 24.36
C SER A 252 -30.77 33.16 23.70
N ALA A 253 -30.77 31.96 24.28
CA ALA A 253 -30.16 30.74 23.76
C ALA A 253 -30.86 30.22 22.48
N SER A 254 -30.10 29.65 21.55
CA SER A 254 -30.59 28.72 20.53
C SER A 254 -29.71 27.47 20.46
N VAL A 255 -30.33 26.32 20.70
CA VAL A 255 -29.78 24.96 20.59
C VAL A 255 -29.64 24.57 19.11
N PRO A 256 -28.54 23.93 18.66
CA PRO A 256 -28.48 23.37 17.31
C PRO A 256 -29.17 21.98 17.23
N PRO A 257 -29.80 21.62 16.09
CA PRO A 257 -30.54 20.37 15.90
C PRO A 257 -29.60 19.17 15.57
N PRO A 258 -30.08 17.91 15.67
CA PRO A 258 -29.25 16.71 15.64
C PRO A 258 -28.84 16.28 14.21
N PRO A 259 -27.76 15.47 14.08
CA PRO A 259 -27.25 15.06 12.78
C PRO A 259 -28.04 13.89 12.21
N ALA A 260 -28.59 14.05 11.02
CA ALA A 260 -29.23 12.97 10.27
C ALA A 260 -28.57 12.83 8.89
N PHE A 261 -28.10 11.62 8.61
CA PHE A 261 -27.68 11.08 7.31
C PHE A 261 -26.41 11.67 6.65
N GLU A 262 -26.26 12.98 6.56
CA GLU A 262 -25.13 13.61 5.83
C GLU A 262 -23.76 13.38 6.51
N GLN A 263 -23.73 13.27 7.84
CA GLN A 263 -22.49 12.97 8.57
C GLN A 263 -22.01 11.53 8.38
N LEU A 264 -22.92 10.59 8.11
CA LEU A 264 -22.58 9.18 7.84
C LEU A 264 -22.04 9.02 6.42
N GLU A 265 -22.60 9.75 5.45
CA GLU A 265 -22.06 9.80 4.09
C GLU A 265 -20.68 10.45 4.07
N MET A 266 -20.49 11.59 4.75
CA MET A 266 -19.20 12.27 4.81
C MET A 266 -18.10 11.46 5.51
N THR A 267 -18.46 10.73 6.58
CA THR A 267 -17.52 9.82 7.26
C THR A 267 -17.21 8.58 6.42
N GLY A 268 -18.21 8.01 5.73
CA GLY A 268 -18.00 6.91 4.79
C GLY A 268 -17.11 7.30 3.61
N VAL A 269 -17.36 8.47 3.00
CA VAL A 269 -16.56 8.97 1.86
C VAL A 269 -15.13 9.22 2.32
N SER A 270 -14.93 9.81 3.49
CA SER A 270 -13.60 10.01 4.07
C SER A 270 -12.86 8.68 4.31
N GLN A 271 -13.58 7.63 4.71
CA GLN A 271 -12.99 6.30 4.90
C GLN A 271 -12.56 5.65 3.59
N LEU A 272 -13.36 5.76 2.52
CA LEU A 272 -13.02 5.23 1.20
C LEU A 272 -11.91 6.05 0.51
N VAL A 273 -11.91 7.37 0.69
CA VAL A 273 -10.82 8.24 0.21
C VAL A 273 -9.51 7.92 0.94
N ALA A 274 -9.57 7.66 2.25
CA ALA A 274 -8.43 7.16 3.02
C ALA A 274 -7.96 5.76 2.58
N MET A 275 -8.80 5.00 1.87
CA MET A 275 -8.45 3.73 1.23
C MET A 275 -7.89 3.90 -0.19
N GLY A 276 -7.78 5.13 -0.69
CA GLY A 276 -7.09 5.47 -1.93
C GLY A 276 -7.99 5.74 -3.14
N PHE A 277 -9.31 5.55 -3.01
CA PHE A 277 -10.31 5.86 -4.04
C PHE A 277 -10.53 7.37 -4.18
N THR A 278 -10.98 7.81 -5.36
CA THR A 278 -11.33 9.23 -5.55
C THR A 278 -12.61 9.59 -4.79
N ALA A 279 -12.77 10.86 -4.42
CA ALA A 279 -13.95 11.31 -3.66
C ALA A 279 -15.26 11.11 -4.43
N GLU A 280 -15.21 11.20 -5.76
CA GLU A 280 -16.36 10.97 -6.64
C GLU A 280 -16.76 9.49 -6.71
N GLU A 281 -15.79 8.58 -6.86
CA GLU A 281 -16.03 7.13 -6.84
C GLU A 281 -16.52 6.64 -5.47
N ALA A 282 -15.92 7.15 -4.39
CA ALA A 282 -16.31 6.85 -3.02
C ALA A 282 -17.76 7.27 -2.74
N SER A 283 -18.15 8.48 -3.16
CA SER A 283 -19.52 9.00 -2.98
C SER A 283 -20.54 8.21 -3.81
N ALA A 284 -20.23 7.91 -5.08
CA ALA A 284 -21.10 7.12 -5.94
C ALA A 284 -21.32 5.69 -5.43
N ALA A 285 -20.27 5.05 -4.92
CA ALA A 285 -20.35 3.70 -4.35
C ALA A 285 -21.11 3.66 -3.02
N LEU A 286 -20.94 4.66 -2.15
CA LEU A 286 -21.70 4.79 -0.90
C LEU A 286 -23.17 5.05 -1.14
N HIS A 287 -23.51 5.88 -2.12
CA HIS A 287 -24.89 6.13 -2.52
C HIS A 287 -25.57 4.86 -3.05
N LYS A 288 -24.85 4.06 -3.85
CA LYS A 288 -25.33 2.77 -4.35
C LYS A 288 -25.45 1.69 -3.25
N ALA A 289 -24.57 1.75 -2.25
CA ALA A 289 -24.54 0.82 -1.11
C ALA A 289 -25.46 1.22 0.06
N GLY A 290 -26.12 2.38 0.00
CA GLY A 290 -27.02 2.87 1.05
C GLY A 290 -26.30 3.30 2.34
N GLY A 291 -25.06 3.80 2.22
CA GLY A 291 -24.24 4.24 3.37
C GLY A 291 -23.39 3.13 4.02
N ASP A 292 -23.43 1.89 3.51
CA ASP A 292 -22.58 0.81 3.99
C ASP A 292 -21.19 0.85 3.34
N VAL A 293 -20.17 1.19 4.13
CA VAL A 293 -18.77 1.31 3.68
C VAL A 293 -18.20 -0.02 3.22
N GLN A 294 -18.57 -1.16 3.84
CA GLN A 294 -18.03 -2.47 3.46
C GLN A 294 -18.56 -2.88 2.09
N LYS A 295 -19.86 -2.73 1.88
CA LYS A 295 -20.49 -3.03 0.59
C LYS A 295 -20.02 -2.08 -0.52
N ALA A 296 -19.85 -0.80 -0.22
CA ALA A 296 -19.28 0.17 -1.16
C ALA A 296 -17.82 -0.16 -1.53
N THR A 297 -17.04 -0.65 -0.56
CA THR A 297 -15.67 -1.12 -0.81
C THR A 297 -15.68 -2.36 -1.72
N GLU A 298 -16.58 -3.31 -1.50
CA GLU A 298 -16.69 -4.50 -2.36
C GLU A 298 -17.10 -4.16 -3.79
N ASP A 299 -18.05 -3.24 -3.98
CA ASP A 299 -18.49 -2.77 -5.30
C ASP A 299 -17.38 -2.00 -6.05
N LEU A 300 -16.54 -1.24 -5.34
CA LEU A 300 -15.38 -0.56 -5.93
C LEU A 300 -14.21 -1.52 -6.21
N LEU A 301 -14.21 -2.70 -5.58
CA LEU A 301 -13.15 -3.69 -5.73
C LEU A 301 -13.48 -4.82 -6.71
N SER A 302 -14.75 -5.02 -7.06
CA SER A 302 -15.22 -5.98 -8.07
C SER A 302 -14.83 -5.56 -9.48
#